data_AF-A0AA86PYW6-F1
#
_entry.id   AF-A0AA86PYW6-F1
#
_cell.length_a   1.000
_cell.length_b   1.000
_cell.length_c   1.000
_cell.angle_alpha   90.00
_cell.angle_beta   90.00
_cell.angle_gamma   90.00
#
_symmetry.space_group_name_H-M   'P 1'
#
loop_
_entity.id
_entity.type
_entity.pdbx_description
1 polymer ?
#
loop_
_entity_poly.entity_id
_entity_poly.type
_entity_poly.pdbx_seq_one_letter_code
_entity_poly.pdbx_strand_id
1 'polypeptide(L)'
;MKQLWSHDEKRQLLDLVQQYMIHNRINWVEVANKLENRTEIQCKLQYRNVLHQNTIQVNKKWTVHQEQQLTILNMFYGKKWTFLQQNYFQQFTVEQVRQKAILLNQKSVYGNILLEKIYKQIPYVFNKSELKFIQQMYNTFKQIEDDMSQFKQNSECLLNGELPQHQVNLDYLEIEVYKKELTDKQEFYDLLKILRQYLNE
;
A
#
# COMPACT_ATOMS: atom_id res chain seq x y z
N MET A 1 -19.42 6.25 -23.81
CA MET A 1 -18.70 5.00 -24.15
C MET A 1 -17.25 5.12 -23.70
N LYS A 2 -16.66 4.11 -23.05
CA LYS A 2 -15.23 4.11 -22.69
C LYS A 2 -14.41 3.84 -23.97
N GLN A 3 -13.79 4.86 -24.55
CA GLN A 3 -12.90 4.70 -25.70
C GLN A 3 -11.59 4.05 -25.24
N LEU A 4 -11.24 2.89 -25.80
CA LEU A 4 -9.98 2.19 -25.53
C LEU A 4 -8.78 3.03 -25.97
N TRP A 5 -7.68 2.94 -25.24
CA TRP A 5 -6.39 3.56 -25.59
C TRP A 5 -5.58 2.62 -26.47
N SER A 6 -5.23 3.09 -27.67
CA SER A 6 -4.32 2.40 -28.58
C SER A 6 -2.88 2.44 -28.08
N HIS A 7 -2.01 1.62 -28.68
CA HIS A 7 -0.59 1.59 -28.31
C HIS A 7 0.14 2.90 -28.68
N ASP A 8 -0.24 3.49 -29.82
CA ASP A 8 0.34 4.74 -30.31
C ASP A 8 -0.10 5.93 -29.47
N GLU A 9 -1.38 6.01 -29.10
CA GLU A 9 -1.87 7.04 -28.15
C GLU A 9 -1.15 6.95 -26.79
N LYS A 10 -0.86 5.74 -26.30
CA LYS A 10 -0.12 5.57 -25.04
C LYS A 10 1.33 6.03 -25.16
N ARG A 11 1.99 5.75 -26.28
CA ARG A 11 3.36 6.26 -26.55
C ARG A 11 3.36 7.78 -26.62
N GLN A 12 2.47 8.35 -27.41
CA GLN A 12 2.32 9.80 -27.55
C GLN A 12 2.01 10.46 -26.21
N LEU A 13 1.18 9.86 -25.35
CA LEU A 13 0.92 10.33 -23.99
C LEU A 13 2.21 10.39 -23.15
N LEU A 14 3.06 9.37 -23.20
CA LEU A 14 4.32 9.35 -22.45
C LEU A 14 5.28 10.45 -22.93
N ASP A 15 5.42 10.61 -24.24
CA ASP A 15 6.29 11.63 -24.85
C ASP A 15 5.82 13.05 -24.49
N LEU A 16 4.51 13.30 -24.60
CA LEU A 16 3.92 14.59 -24.22
C LEU A 16 4.07 14.88 -22.74
N VAL A 17 3.88 13.87 -21.88
CA VAL A 17 4.10 14.05 -20.44
C VAL A 17 5.55 14.43 -20.15
N GLN A 18 6.52 13.81 -20.83
CA GLN A 18 7.93 14.19 -20.68
C GLN A 18 8.20 15.62 -21.16
N GLN A 19 7.59 16.04 -22.25
CA GLN A 19 7.74 17.39 -22.82
C GLN A 19 7.13 18.48 -21.94
N TYR A 20 5.97 18.21 -21.33
CA TYR A 20 5.21 19.17 -20.52
C TYR A 20 5.40 18.99 -19.01
N MET A 21 6.43 18.24 -18.61
CA MET A 21 6.83 18.10 -17.21
C MET A 21 7.86 19.16 -16.84
N ILE A 22 7.53 20.00 -15.86
CA ILE A 22 8.42 21.03 -15.31
C ILE A 22 8.47 20.84 -13.78
N HIS A 23 9.67 20.68 -13.22
CA HIS A 23 9.87 20.46 -11.77
C HIS A 23 8.96 19.37 -11.17
N ASN A 24 8.85 18.21 -11.83
CA ASN A 24 7.98 17.09 -11.44
C ASN A 24 6.46 17.39 -11.43
N ARG A 25 6.02 18.50 -12.03
CA ARG A 25 4.61 18.81 -12.27
C ARG A 25 4.32 18.70 -13.76
N ILE A 26 3.20 18.05 -14.10
CA ILE A 26 2.77 17.82 -15.47
C ILE A 26 1.60 18.75 -15.77
N ASN A 27 1.70 19.54 -16.85
CA ASN A 27 0.59 20.35 -17.33
C ASN A 27 -0.39 19.50 -18.17
N TRP A 28 -1.41 18.94 -17.51
CA TRP A 28 -2.36 18.03 -18.14
C TRP A 28 -3.27 18.68 -19.19
N VAL A 29 -3.51 19.99 -19.08
CA VAL A 29 -4.28 20.75 -20.08
C VAL A 29 -3.51 20.76 -21.41
N GLU A 30 -2.22 21.08 -21.36
CA GLU A 30 -1.36 21.09 -22.55
C GLU A 30 -1.21 19.68 -23.15
N VAL A 31 -1.04 18.66 -22.31
CA VAL A 31 -0.98 17.26 -22.76
C VAL A 31 -2.27 16.85 -23.48
N ALA A 32 -3.44 17.17 -22.91
CA ALA A 32 -4.73 16.86 -23.51
C ALA A 32 -4.96 17.62 -24.83
N ASN A 33 -4.55 18.90 -24.90
CA ASN A 33 -4.63 19.69 -26.13
C ASN A 33 -3.84 19.10 -27.29
N LYS A 34 -2.83 18.27 -27.02
CA LYS A 34 -2.01 17.58 -28.03
C LYS A 34 -2.50 16.16 -28.35
N LEU A 35 -3.47 15.63 -27.61
CA LEU A 35 -4.09 14.32 -27.85
C LEU A 35 -5.54 14.52 -28.32
N GLU A 36 -5.78 14.30 -29.60
CA GLU A 36 -7.13 14.45 -30.17
C GLU A 36 -8.14 13.55 -29.43
N ASN A 37 -9.28 14.14 -29.06
CA ASN A 37 -10.39 13.46 -28.38
C ASN A 37 -10.08 12.90 -26.97
N ARG A 38 -9.01 13.35 -26.31
CA ARG A 38 -8.71 12.97 -24.92
C ARG A 38 -8.79 14.19 -23.99
N THR A 39 -9.43 14.01 -22.83
CA THR A 39 -9.48 15.06 -21.81
C THR A 39 -8.29 14.97 -20.85
N GLU A 40 -8.00 16.05 -20.13
CA GLU A 40 -6.94 16.08 -19.10
C GLU A 40 -7.12 14.96 -18.05
N ILE A 41 -8.36 14.70 -17.64
CA ILE A 41 -8.70 13.67 -16.65
C ILE A 41 -8.37 12.28 -17.22
N GLN A 42 -8.70 12.05 -18.50
CA GLN A 42 -8.41 10.79 -19.17
C GLN A 42 -6.90 10.59 -19.35
N CYS A 43 -6.16 11.64 -19.72
CA CYS A 43 -4.70 11.60 -19.87
C CYS A 43 -4.00 11.29 -18.55
N LYS A 44 -4.38 12.00 -17.47
CA LYS A 44 -3.85 11.77 -16.12
C LYS A 44 -4.10 10.33 -15.65
N LEU A 45 -5.34 9.86 -15.80
CA LEU A 45 -5.72 8.49 -15.43
C LEU A 45 -4.93 7.46 -16.23
N GLN A 46 -4.78 7.66 -17.54
CA GLN A 46 -4.05 6.74 -18.40
C GLN A 46 -2.55 6.73 -18.10
N TYR A 47 -1.94 7.89 -17.87
CA TYR A 47 -0.52 7.97 -17.51
C TYR A 47 -0.25 7.23 -16.21
N ARG A 48 -1.10 7.42 -15.20
CA ARG A 48 -1.08 6.66 -13.95
C ARG A 48 -1.16 5.15 -14.23
N ASN A 49 -2.10 4.72 -15.08
CA ASN A 49 -2.24 3.30 -15.46
C ASN A 49 -1.01 2.74 -16.16
N VAL A 50 -0.34 3.50 -17.04
CA VAL A 50 0.87 3.08 -17.74
C VAL A 50 2.04 2.91 -16.76
N LEU A 51 2.21 3.86 -15.82
CA LEU A 51 3.20 3.75 -14.75
C LEU A 51 2.97 2.52 -13.87
N HIS A 52 1.70 2.26 -13.51
CA HIS A 52 1.34 1.05 -12.77
C HIS A 52 1.60 -0.22 -13.60
N GLN A 53 1.26 -0.24 -14.89
CA GLN A 53 1.48 -1.40 -15.78
C GLN A 53 2.95 -1.75 -15.94
N ASN A 54 3.85 -0.75 -16.01
CA ASN A 54 5.30 -0.99 -16.10
C ASN A 54 5.92 -1.52 -14.80
N THR A 55 5.21 -1.40 -13.68
CA THR A 55 5.66 -1.86 -12.35
C THR A 55 5.09 -3.24 -12.00
N ILE A 56 3.91 -3.57 -12.53
CA ILE A 56 3.17 -4.79 -12.21
C ILE A 56 3.74 -6.00 -12.96
N GLN A 57 4.19 -7.01 -12.20
CA GLN A 57 4.75 -8.26 -12.74
C GLN A 57 3.70 -9.38 -12.69
N VAL A 58 3.01 -9.61 -13.81
CA VAL A 58 1.89 -10.56 -13.92
C VAL A 58 2.27 -12.01 -13.58
N ASN A 59 3.55 -12.38 -13.75
CA ASN A 59 4.05 -13.76 -13.55
C ASN A 59 5.03 -13.91 -12.37
N LYS A 60 5.14 -12.94 -11.47
CA LYS A 60 6.09 -13.03 -10.36
C LYS A 60 5.60 -14.02 -9.30
N LYS A 61 6.48 -14.93 -8.88
CA LYS A 61 6.21 -15.82 -7.74
C LYS A 61 6.17 -15.00 -6.45
N TRP A 62 5.14 -15.22 -5.65
CA TRP A 62 5.09 -14.69 -4.28
C TRP A 62 6.17 -15.35 -3.44
N THR A 63 6.93 -14.54 -2.71
CA THR A 63 7.85 -15.04 -1.70
C THR A 63 7.10 -15.32 -0.40
N VAL A 64 7.64 -16.23 0.43
CA VAL A 64 7.09 -16.52 1.77
C VAL A 64 6.96 -15.24 2.61
N HIS A 65 7.94 -14.35 2.50
CA HIS A 65 7.92 -13.05 3.18
C HIS A 65 6.71 -12.20 2.79
N GLN A 66 6.44 -12.07 1.48
CA GLN A 66 5.29 -11.32 0.98
C GLN A 66 3.96 -11.96 1.37
N GLU A 67 3.90 -13.29 1.40
CA GLU A 67 2.70 -14.00 1.88
C GLU A 67 2.42 -13.69 3.36
N GLN A 68 3.44 -13.78 4.21
CA GLN A 68 3.32 -13.46 5.63
C GLN A 68 2.96 -11.98 5.84
N GLN A 69 3.62 -11.06 5.14
CA GLN A 69 3.32 -9.64 5.19
C GLN A 69 1.86 -9.37 4.75
N LEU A 70 1.38 -10.02 3.68
CA LEU A 70 0.00 -9.89 3.23
C LEU A 70 -0.99 -10.44 4.26
N THR A 71 -0.68 -11.56 4.92
CA THR A 71 -1.52 -12.10 6.00
C THR A 71 -1.65 -11.10 7.15
N ILE A 72 -0.53 -10.52 7.59
CA ILE A 72 -0.50 -9.54 8.70
C ILE A 72 -1.28 -8.27 8.31
N LEU A 73 -0.99 -7.71 7.13
CA LEU A 73 -1.64 -6.50 6.65
C LEU A 73 -3.15 -6.68 6.41
N ASN A 74 -3.56 -7.82 5.85
CA ASN A 74 -4.98 -8.13 5.64
C ASN A 74 -5.72 -8.36 6.97
N MET A 75 -5.05 -8.91 7.98
CA MET A 75 -5.63 -9.02 9.32
C MET A 75 -5.88 -7.62 9.92
N PHE A 76 -4.89 -6.74 9.85
CA PHE A 76 -4.95 -5.41 10.48
C PHE A 76 -5.88 -4.44 9.73
N TYR A 77 -5.69 -4.31 8.41
CA TYR A 77 -6.46 -3.35 7.60
C TYR A 77 -7.77 -3.93 7.04
N GLY A 78 -7.98 -5.24 7.14
CA GLY A 78 -9.08 -5.93 6.48
C GLY A 78 -8.95 -5.94 4.96
N LYS A 79 -10.11 -6.02 4.28
CA LYS A 79 -10.22 -6.17 2.81
C LYS A 79 -9.96 -4.88 2.02
N LYS A 80 -9.03 -4.04 2.47
CA LYS A 80 -8.65 -2.78 1.81
C LYS A 80 -7.65 -3.02 0.66
N TRP A 81 -8.04 -3.79 -0.36
CA TRP A 81 -7.12 -4.32 -1.39
C TRP A 81 -6.35 -3.26 -2.18
N THR A 82 -7.04 -2.18 -2.59
CA THR A 82 -6.41 -1.08 -3.32
C THR A 82 -5.33 -0.42 -2.48
N PHE A 83 -5.61 -0.20 -1.18
CA PHE A 83 -4.65 0.34 -0.23
C PHE A 83 -3.44 -0.59 -0.05
N LEU A 84 -3.68 -1.89 0.18
CA LEU A 84 -2.61 -2.87 0.36
C LEU A 84 -1.72 -2.96 -0.88
N GLN A 85 -2.33 -2.95 -2.07
CA GLN A 85 -1.59 -3.00 -3.33
C GLN A 85 -0.73 -1.75 -3.54
N GLN A 86 -1.30 -0.55 -3.35
CA GLN A 86 -0.59 0.69 -3.62
C GLN A 86 0.56 0.97 -2.65
N ASN A 87 0.46 0.53 -1.39
CA ASN A 87 1.44 0.86 -0.36
C ASN A 87 2.48 -0.24 -0.14
N TYR A 88 2.10 -1.53 -0.27
CA TYR A 88 2.98 -2.65 0.11
C TYR A 88 3.28 -3.62 -1.05
N PHE A 89 2.44 -3.65 -2.07
CA PHE A 89 2.50 -4.66 -3.13
C PHE A 89 2.39 -4.05 -4.53
N GLN A 90 3.11 -2.94 -4.77
CA GLN A 90 3.05 -2.15 -6.01
C GLN A 90 3.39 -2.97 -7.26
N GLN A 91 4.21 -4.01 -7.09
CA GLN A 91 4.59 -4.96 -8.12
C GLN A 91 3.49 -5.96 -8.50
N PHE A 92 2.36 -5.98 -7.80
CA PHE A 92 1.23 -6.87 -8.05
C PHE A 92 -0.03 -6.04 -8.40
N THR A 93 -0.96 -6.62 -9.15
CA THR A 93 -2.29 -6.04 -9.34
C THR A 93 -3.14 -6.17 -8.06
N VAL A 94 -4.16 -5.33 -7.93
CA VAL A 94 -5.14 -5.43 -6.83
C VAL A 94 -5.77 -6.82 -6.81
N GLU A 95 -6.06 -7.39 -7.98
CA GLU A 95 -6.64 -8.72 -8.09
C GLU A 95 -5.67 -9.83 -7.68
N GLN A 96 -4.37 -9.72 -8.03
CA GLN A 96 -3.36 -10.66 -7.56
C GLN A 96 -3.24 -10.65 -6.03
N VAL A 97 -3.23 -9.46 -5.40
CA VAL A 97 -3.19 -9.30 -3.94
C VAL A 97 -4.44 -9.92 -3.31
N ARG A 98 -5.63 -9.62 -3.84
CA ARG A 98 -6.90 -10.17 -3.36
C ARG A 98 -6.94 -11.70 -3.44
N GLN A 99 -6.63 -12.27 -4.60
CA GLN A 99 -6.61 -13.72 -4.81
C GLN A 99 -5.61 -14.39 -3.87
N LYS A 100 -4.44 -13.78 -3.70
CA LYS A 100 -3.44 -14.32 -2.79
C LYS A 100 -3.92 -14.30 -1.33
N ALA A 101 -4.51 -13.21 -0.87
CA ALA A 101 -5.04 -13.10 0.48
C ALA A 101 -6.15 -14.15 0.76
N ILE A 102 -7.03 -14.39 -0.21
CA ILE A 102 -8.07 -15.43 -0.10
C ILE A 102 -7.44 -16.82 0.05
N LEU A 103 -6.46 -17.16 -0.81
CA LEU A 103 -5.76 -18.45 -0.74
C LEU A 103 -4.98 -18.62 0.58
N LEU A 104 -4.39 -17.55 1.09
CA LEU A 104 -3.67 -17.57 2.37
C LEU A 104 -4.63 -17.74 3.55
N ASN A 105 -5.77 -17.05 3.55
CA ASN A 105 -6.79 -17.21 4.60
C ASN A 105 -7.39 -18.62 4.62
N GLN A 106 -7.55 -19.25 3.45
CA GLN A 106 -7.98 -20.66 3.36
C GLN A 106 -6.92 -21.65 3.86
N LYS A 107 -5.63 -21.28 3.83
CA LYS A 107 -4.51 -22.12 4.25
C LYS A 107 -4.01 -21.84 5.67
N SER A 108 -4.25 -20.65 6.21
CA SER A 108 -3.65 -20.17 7.46
C SER A 108 -4.61 -20.25 8.63
N VAL A 109 -4.82 -21.47 9.13
CA VAL A 109 -5.32 -21.71 10.49
C VAL A 109 -4.23 -21.32 11.52
N TYR A 110 -2.96 -21.54 11.18
CA TYR A 110 -1.82 -21.39 12.10
C TYR A 110 -1.51 -19.93 12.49
N GLY A 111 -1.51 -18.99 11.52
CA GLY A 111 -1.27 -17.57 11.81
C GLY A 111 -2.34 -16.98 12.73
N ASN A 112 -3.61 -17.29 12.47
CA ASN A 112 -4.74 -16.84 13.29
C ASN A 112 -4.70 -17.41 14.71
N ILE A 113 -4.34 -18.70 14.87
CA ILE A 113 -4.17 -19.33 16.19
C ILE A 113 -3.00 -18.69 16.97
N LEU A 114 -1.88 -18.44 16.31
CA LEU A 114 -0.70 -17.87 16.96
C LEU A 114 -0.97 -16.43 17.42
N LEU A 115 -1.68 -15.65 16.60
CA LEU A 115 -2.14 -14.29 16.93
C LEU A 115 -3.14 -14.29 18.09
N GLU A 116 -4.11 -15.20 18.10
CA GLU A 116 -5.04 -15.39 19.22
C GLU A 116 -4.29 -15.69 20.53
N LYS A 117 -3.24 -16.53 20.47
CA LYS A 117 -2.40 -16.84 21.64
C LYS A 117 -1.63 -15.61 22.14
N ILE A 118 -1.04 -14.83 21.23
CA ILE A 118 -0.29 -13.60 21.53
C ILE A 118 -1.23 -12.55 22.15
N TYR A 119 -2.39 -12.33 21.52
CA TYR A 119 -3.37 -11.33 21.96
C TYR A 119 -3.96 -11.67 23.34
N LYS A 120 -4.21 -12.95 23.60
CA LYS A 120 -4.71 -13.44 24.90
C LYS A 120 -3.62 -13.56 25.98
N GLN A 121 -2.36 -13.22 25.66
CA GLN A 121 -1.19 -13.34 26.56
C GLN A 121 -1.13 -14.70 27.28
N ILE A 122 -1.51 -15.78 26.57
CA ILE A 122 -1.56 -17.12 27.16
C ILE A 122 -0.12 -17.55 27.46
N PRO A 123 0.19 -18.04 28.67
CA PRO A 123 1.52 -18.56 29.00
C PRO A 123 1.90 -19.69 28.04
N TYR A 124 2.74 -19.38 27.07
CA TYR A 124 3.10 -20.28 25.98
C TYR A 124 4.54 -20.04 25.56
N VAL A 125 5.33 -21.12 25.50
CA VAL A 125 6.71 -21.05 25.01
C VAL A 125 6.69 -21.20 23.48
N PHE A 126 7.03 -20.13 22.78
CA PHE A 126 7.10 -20.13 21.32
C PHE A 126 8.29 -20.94 20.82
N ASN A 127 8.06 -21.76 19.80
CA ASN A 127 9.13 -22.46 19.12
C ASN A 127 9.91 -21.51 18.18
N LYS A 128 11.05 -21.97 17.66
CA LYS A 128 11.94 -21.15 16.80
C LYS A 128 11.25 -20.61 15.53
N SER A 129 10.32 -21.34 14.94
CA SER A 129 9.55 -20.85 13.77
C SER A 129 8.50 -19.81 14.16
N GLU A 130 7.87 -19.96 15.31
CA GLU A 130 6.90 -19.00 15.84
C GLU A 130 7.59 -17.68 16.21
N LEU A 131 8.76 -17.73 16.86
CA LEU A 131 9.57 -16.54 17.15
C LEU A 131 10.00 -15.80 15.88
N LYS A 132 10.37 -16.51 14.81
CA LYS A 132 10.67 -15.89 13.51
C LYS A 132 9.44 -15.18 12.93
N PHE A 133 8.25 -15.77 13.07
CA PHE A 133 7.01 -15.16 12.63
C PHE A 133 6.66 -13.93 13.49
N ILE A 134 6.82 -13.99 14.81
CA ILE A 134 6.67 -12.86 15.75
C ILE A 134 7.60 -11.72 15.37
N GLN A 135 8.87 -12.00 15.10
CA GLN A 135 9.83 -10.99 14.66
C GLN A 135 9.40 -10.31 13.36
N GLN A 136 8.89 -11.08 12.40
CA GLN A 136 8.42 -10.55 11.14
C GLN A 136 7.13 -9.73 11.27
N MET A 137 6.24 -10.14 12.18
CA MET A 137 5.10 -9.32 12.57
C MET A 137 5.58 -7.99 13.13
N TYR A 138 6.43 -8.02 14.16
CA TYR A 138 6.98 -6.81 14.76
C TYR A 138 7.59 -5.86 13.73
N ASN A 139 8.42 -6.37 12.82
CA ASN A 139 9.03 -5.56 11.76
C ASN A 139 7.98 -4.94 10.83
N THR A 140 6.93 -5.69 10.49
CA THR A 140 5.83 -5.20 9.65
C THR A 140 5.05 -4.09 10.36
N PHE A 141 4.70 -4.30 11.63
CA PHE A 141 4.01 -3.29 12.43
C PHE A 141 4.87 -2.05 12.66
N LYS A 142 6.18 -2.21 12.83
CA LYS A 142 7.11 -1.09 12.98
C LYS A 142 7.20 -0.26 11.69
N GLN A 143 7.28 -0.92 10.53
CA GLN A 143 7.22 -0.23 9.23
C GLN A 143 5.92 0.60 9.09
N ILE A 144 4.78 0.01 9.48
CA ILE A 144 3.49 0.71 9.46
C ILE A 144 3.52 1.96 10.36
N GLU A 145 4.07 1.86 11.58
CA GLU A 145 4.19 2.99 12.51
C GLU A 145 5.04 4.13 11.94
N ASP A 146 6.15 3.78 11.29
CA ASP A 146 7.05 4.74 10.67
C ASP A 146 6.37 5.42 9.45
N ASP A 147 5.66 4.64 8.60
CA ASP A 147 4.89 5.14 7.46
C ASP A 147 3.76 6.09 7.90
N MET A 148 3.04 5.76 8.99
CA MET A 148 2.03 6.65 9.58
C MET A 148 2.64 7.96 10.09
N SER A 149 3.81 7.90 10.70
CA SER A 149 4.53 9.06 11.23
C SER A 149 5.01 9.98 10.11
N GLN A 150 5.58 9.42 9.05
CA GLN A 150 6.02 10.15 7.87
C GLN A 150 4.84 10.80 7.13
N PHE A 151 3.72 10.09 7.01
CA PHE A 151 2.50 10.65 6.42
C PHE A 151 2.01 11.87 7.21
N LYS A 152 1.95 11.78 8.56
CA LYS A 152 1.53 12.88 9.42
C LYS A 152 2.42 14.12 9.23
N GLN A 153 3.75 13.93 9.23
CA GLN A 153 4.70 15.00 9.01
C GLN A 153 4.53 15.66 7.62
N ASN A 154 4.39 14.86 6.55
CA ASN A 154 4.16 15.39 5.21
C ASN A 154 2.83 16.14 5.08
N SER A 155 1.79 15.69 5.80
CA SER A 155 0.49 16.38 5.86
C SER A 155 0.61 17.76 6.51
N GLU A 156 1.35 17.83 7.62
CA GLU A 156 1.61 19.09 8.34
C GLU A 156 2.45 20.06 7.50
N CYS A 157 3.49 19.58 6.80
CA CYS A 157 4.26 20.39 5.85
C CYS A 157 3.37 21.01 4.76
N LEU A 158 2.46 20.23 4.17
CA LEU A 158 1.55 20.73 3.14
C LEU A 158 0.59 21.81 3.68
N LEU A 159 0.06 21.63 4.89
CA LEU A 159 -0.80 22.63 5.55
C LEU A 159 -0.05 23.93 5.85
N ASN A 160 1.26 23.83 6.11
CA ASN A 160 2.13 24.97 6.39
C ASN A 160 2.73 25.60 5.11
N GLY A 161 2.37 25.11 3.91
CA GLY A 161 2.88 25.60 2.64
C GLY A 161 4.31 25.17 2.30
N GLU A 162 4.85 24.19 3.04
CA GLU A 162 6.19 23.63 2.84
C GLU A 162 6.17 22.46 1.83
N LEU A 163 7.28 22.27 1.11
CA LEU A 163 7.43 21.15 0.18
C LEU A 163 7.67 19.83 0.95
N PRO A 164 6.89 18.77 0.69
CA PRO A 164 7.14 17.46 1.26
C PRO A 164 8.50 16.92 0.84
N GLN A 165 9.17 16.22 1.75
CA GLN A 165 10.51 15.70 1.47
C GLN A 165 10.49 14.58 0.42
N HIS A 166 9.37 13.87 0.23
CA HIS A 166 9.22 12.74 -0.70
C HIS A 166 7.92 12.86 -1.54
N GLN A 167 7.85 12.16 -2.68
CA GLN A 167 6.72 12.20 -3.60
C GLN A 167 5.43 11.71 -2.90
N VAL A 168 4.57 12.63 -2.51
CA VAL A 168 3.30 12.33 -1.84
C VAL A 168 2.36 11.69 -2.85
N ASN A 169 1.95 10.45 -2.59
CA ASN A 169 0.86 9.83 -3.32
C ASN A 169 -0.46 10.48 -2.89
N LEU A 170 -0.79 11.60 -3.52
CA LEU A 170 -1.92 12.47 -3.20
C LEU A 170 -3.30 11.88 -3.59
N ASP A 171 -3.38 10.65 -4.08
CA ASP A 171 -4.66 9.97 -4.35
C ASP A 171 -5.23 9.30 -3.08
N TYR A 172 -5.07 9.97 -1.93
CA TYR A 172 -5.82 9.70 -0.72
C TYR A 172 -7.01 10.66 -0.67
N LEU A 173 -8.08 10.27 -1.36
CA LEU A 173 -9.40 10.76 -0.98
C LEU A 173 -9.61 10.37 0.49
N GLU A 174 -9.78 11.42 1.29
CA GLU A 174 -10.46 11.47 2.57
C GLU A 174 -9.62 11.22 3.84
N ILE A 175 -9.14 12.36 4.34
CA ILE A 175 -9.19 12.85 5.73
C ILE A 175 -10.37 12.28 6.58
N GLU A 176 -11.41 11.66 6.01
CA GLU A 176 -12.48 10.97 6.75
C GLU A 176 -12.06 9.63 7.38
N VAL A 177 -11.09 8.89 6.80
CA VAL A 177 -10.56 7.66 7.42
C VAL A 177 -9.90 7.98 8.78
N TYR A 178 -9.26 9.15 8.87
CA TYR A 178 -8.59 9.63 10.08
C TYR A 178 -9.53 9.99 11.24
N LYS A 179 -10.83 10.18 11.00
CA LYS A 179 -11.81 10.59 12.02
C LYS A 179 -12.57 9.43 12.68
N LYS A 180 -12.58 8.23 12.07
CA LYS A 180 -13.35 7.07 12.57
C LYS A 180 -12.50 5.98 13.26
N GLU A 181 -11.18 5.99 13.08
CA GLU A 181 -10.21 4.97 13.56
C GLU A 181 -9.48 5.33 14.88
N LEU A 182 -10.11 6.08 15.80
CA LEU A 182 -9.50 6.40 17.11
C LEU A 182 -9.45 5.19 18.06
N THR A 183 -10.28 4.16 17.82
CA THR A 183 -10.29 2.89 18.57
C THR A 183 -9.27 1.89 18.03
N ASP A 184 -9.11 1.79 16.70
CA ASP A 184 -8.14 0.87 16.04
C ASP A 184 -6.66 1.26 16.28
N LYS A 185 -6.38 2.54 16.57
CA LYS A 185 -5.02 3.00 16.89
C LYS A 185 -4.49 2.45 18.22
N GLN A 186 -5.33 2.29 19.24
CA GLN A 186 -4.86 1.81 20.54
C GLN A 186 -4.52 0.31 20.49
N GLU A 187 -5.37 -0.50 19.85
CA GLU A 187 -5.12 -1.93 19.66
C GLU A 187 -3.83 -2.20 18.86
N PHE A 188 -3.53 -1.34 17.87
CA PHE A 188 -2.26 -1.37 17.13
C PHE A 188 -1.05 -1.19 18.04
N TYR A 189 -1.03 -0.14 18.87
CA TYR A 189 0.11 0.14 19.75
C TYR A 189 0.22 -0.90 20.88
N ASP A 190 -0.90 -1.41 21.38
CA ASP A 190 -0.92 -2.48 22.38
C ASP A 190 -0.33 -3.78 21.82
N LEU A 191 -0.71 -4.16 20.59
CA LEU A 191 -0.12 -5.32 19.91
C LEU A 191 1.37 -5.13 19.64
N LEU A 192 1.79 -3.96 19.15
CA LEU A 192 3.20 -3.65 18.91
C LEU A 192 4.03 -3.76 20.21
N LYS A 193 3.46 -3.30 21.33
CA LYS A 193 4.06 -3.41 22.67
C LYS A 193 4.17 -4.87 23.12
N ILE A 194 3.12 -5.68 22.93
CA ILE A 194 3.12 -7.12 23.26
C ILE A 194 4.17 -7.86 22.43
N LEU A 195 4.24 -7.62 21.12
CA LEU A 195 5.22 -8.24 20.23
C LEU A 195 6.65 -7.90 20.68
N ARG A 196 6.89 -6.66 21.12
CA ARG A 196 8.19 -6.24 21.65
C ARG A 196 8.58 -6.98 22.93
N GLN A 197 7.63 -7.32 23.79
CA GLN A 197 7.93 -8.08 25.02
C GLN A 197 8.49 -9.46 24.69
N TYR A 198 7.83 -10.21 23.80
CA TYR A 198 8.26 -11.55 23.39
C TYR A 198 9.57 -11.62 22.62
N LEU A 199 10.09 -10.49 22.11
CA LEU A 199 11.37 -10.44 21.40
C LEU A 199 12.55 -10.04 22.30
N ASN A 200 12.29 -9.56 23.52
CA ASN A 200 13.32 -9.16 24.48
C ASN A 200 13.52 -10.19 25.61
N GLU A 201 12.72 -11.26 25.65
CA GLU A 201 12.87 -12.45 26.50
C GLU A 201 13.71 -13.53 25.81
#